data_AF-A0A961E3R8-F1
#
_entry.id   AF-A0A961E3R8-F1
#
_cell.length_a   1.000
_cell.length_b   1.000
_cell.length_c   1.000
_cell.angle_alpha   90.00
_cell.angle_beta   90.00
_cell.angle_gamma   90.00
#
_symmetry.space_group_name_H-M   'P 1'
#
loop_
_entity.id
_entity.type
_entity.pdbx_description
1 polymer ?
#
loop_
_entity_poly.entity_id
_entity_poly.type
_entity_poly.pdbx_seq_one_letter_code
_entity_poly.pdbx_strand_id
1 'polypeptide(L)' 'MTDSPDIRDLADIPAIEVISRAAVMLMSAAAEKIGLASPDPDSSEHRDLDEARRLINALAGLLDG' A
#
# COMPACT_ATOMS: atom_id res chain seq x y z
N MET A 1 -18.93 28.47 4.57
CA MET A 1 -19.46 27.50 3.61
C MET A 1 -18.74 26.20 3.91
N THR A 2 -19.38 25.31 4.67
CA THR A 2 -18.82 24.00 5.01
C THR A 2 -18.81 23.17 3.74
N ASP A 3 -17.62 22.96 3.18
CA ASP A 3 -17.42 21.98 2.12
C ASP A 3 -17.65 20.61 2.76
N SER A 4 -18.84 20.04 2.54
CA SER A 4 -19.08 18.65 2.91
C SER A 4 -18.13 17.80 2.07
N PRO A 5 -17.38 16.84 2.64
CA PRO A 5 -16.53 15.98 1.85
C PRO A 5 -17.37 15.36 0.74
N ASP A 6 -16.89 15.47 -0.51
CA ASP A 6 -17.52 14.89 -1.68
C ASP A 6 -17.42 13.35 -1.59
N ILE A 7 -18.37 12.77 -0.86
CA ILE A 7 -18.49 11.33 -0.66
C ILE A 7 -19.17 10.76 -1.90
N ARG A 8 -18.38 10.14 -2.77
CA ARG A 8 -18.86 9.38 -3.92
C ARG A 8 -19.36 8.00 -3.49
N ASP A 9 -20.46 7.54 -4.08
CA ASP A 9 -20.94 6.16 -3.86
C ASP A 9 -19.91 5.17 -4.42
N LEU A 10 -19.62 4.12 -3.66
CA LEU A 10 -18.68 3.09 -4.07
C LEU A 10 -19.18 2.33 -5.32
N ALA A 11 -20.51 2.23 -5.50
CA ALA A 11 -21.12 1.62 -6.68
C ALA A 11 -20.77 2.36 -7.99
N ASP A 12 -20.47 3.66 -7.90
CA ASP A 12 -20.13 4.50 -9.06
C ASP A 12 -18.62 4.53 -9.35
N ILE A 13 -17.79 3.93 -8.49
CA ILE A 13 -16.34 3.93 -8.63
C ILE A 13 -15.89 2.68 -9.39
N PRO A 14 -15.07 2.82 -10.45
CA PRO A 14 -14.48 1.68 -11.12
C PRO A 14 -13.70 0.80 -10.14
N ALA A 15 -13.95 -0.51 -10.15
CA ALA A 15 -13.29 -1.45 -9.25
C ALA A 15 -11.75 -1.33 -9.29
N ILE A 16 -11.19 -1.08 -10.47
CA ILE A 16 -9.74 -0.91 -10.65
C ILE A 16 -9.18 0.27 -9.85
N GLU A 17 -9.93 1.35 -9.66
CA GLU A 17 -9.50 2.51 -8.86
C GLU A 17 -9.38 2.13 -7.38
N VAL A 18 -10.37 1.39 -6.87
CA VAL A 18 -10.39 0.90 -5.48
C VAL A 18 -9.24 -0.08 -5.24
N ILE A 19 -9.07 -1.05 -6.13
CA ILE A 19 -8.03 -2.06 -6.05
C ILE A 19 -6.64 -1.41 -6.09
N SER A 20 -6.41 -0.49 -7.02
CA SER A 20 -5.12 0.21 -7.14
C SER A 20 -4.78 1.01 -5.90
N ARG A 21 -5.76 1.68 -5.29
CA ARG A 21 -5.56 2.42 -4.03
C ARG A 21 -5.28 1.48 -2.86
N ALA A 22 -6.03 0.39 -2.76
CA ALA A 22 -5.81 -0.62 -1.73
C ALA A 22 -4.41 -1.24 -1.86
N ALA A 23 -3.96 -1.52 -3.08
CA ALA A 23 -2.62 -2.03 -3.35
C ALA A 23 -1.53 -1.09 -2.82
N VAL A 24 -1.63 0.22 -3.08
CA VAL A 24 -0.68 1.21 -2.57
C VAL A 24 -0.68 1.22 -1.04
N MET A 25 -1.86 1.22 -0.40
CA MET A 25 -1.95 1.18 1.07
C MET A 25 -1.30 -0.08 1.65
N LEU A 26 -1.51 -1.24 1.03
CA LEU A 26 -0.90 -2.50 1.46
C LEU A 26 0.63 -2.49 1.27
N MET A 27 1.13 -1.95 0.15
CA MET A 27 2.57 -1.80 -0.09
C MET A 27 3.22 -0.84 0.90
N SER A 28 2.56 0.28 1.22
CA SER A 28 3.05 1.23 2.24
C SER A 28 3.08 0.59 3.63
N ALA A 29 2.02 -0.12 4.03
CA ALA A 29 1.99 -0.83 5.30
C ALA A 29 3.08 -1.92 5.39
N ALA A 30 3.33 -2.63 4.28
CA ALA A 30 4.43 -3.57 4.18
C ALA A 30 5.78 -2.86 4.36
N ALA A 31 6.01 -1.74 3.66
CA ALA A 31 7.24 -0.94 3.71
C ALA A 31 7.57 -0.40 5.12
N GLU A 32 6.55 0.05 5.85
CA GLU A 32 6.67 0.43 7.26
C GLU A 32 7.13 -0.74 8.14
N LYS A 33 6.45 -1.89 8.01
CA LYS A 33 6.74 -3.09 8.82
C LYS A 33 8.17 -3.61 8.67
N ILE A 34 8.73 -3.51 7.47
CA ILE A 34 10.08 -3.96 7.12
C ILE A 34 11.15 -2.86 7.25
N GLY A 35 10.82 -1.73 7.88
CA GLY A 35 11.76 -0.65 8.12
C GLY A 35 12.20 0.13 6.87
N LEU A 36 11.63 -0.14 5.69
CA LEU A 36 11.98 0.56 4.44
C LEU A 36 11.46 2.00 4.41
N ALA A 37 10.39 2.29 5.15
CA ALA A 37 9.87 3.65 5.28
C ALA A 37 10.61 4.50 6.33
N SER A 38 11.62 3.92 7.02
CA SER A 38 12.44 4.63 8.00
C SER A 38 13.17 5.82 7.37
N PRO A 39 13.37 6.95 8.09
CA PRO A 39 14.22 8.05 7.63
C PRO A 39 15.67 7.63 7.33
N ASP A 40 16.14 6.59 8.03
CA ASP A 40 17.38 5.88 7.73
C ASP A 40 17.06 4.37 7.60
N PRO A 41 16.76 3.90 6.37
CA PRO A 41 16.43 2.50 6.14
C PRO A 41 17.60 1.55 6.39
N ASP A 42 18.84 2.01 6.22
CA ASP A 42 20.05 1.18 6.33
C ASP A 42 20.39 0.85 7.79
N SER A 43 19.99 1.72 8.73
CA SER A 43 20.15 1.49 10.16
C SER A 43 18.86 1.04 10.87
N SER A 44 17.76 0.82 10.14
CA SER A 44 16.50 0.42 10.74
C SER A 44 16.59 -0.95 11.41
N GLU A 45 16.17 -1.03 12.68
CA GLU A 45 16.06 -2.29 13.43
C GLU A 45 15.05 -3.27 12.82
N HIS A 46 14.14 -2.77 11.98
CA HIS A 46 13.11 -3.56 11.31
C HIS A 46 13.48 -3.91 9.85
N ARG A 47 14.70 -3.56 9.38
CA ARG A 47 15.12 -3.79 7.99
C ARG A 47 15.14 -5.28 7.65
N ASP A 48 14.17 -5.72 6.85
CA ASP A 48 14.11 -7.07 6.30
C ASP A 48 13.84 -7.03 4.78
N LEU A 49 14.91 -7.17 3.99
CA LEU A 49 14.84 -7.11 2.53
C LEU A 49 14.25 -8.37 1.89
N ASP A 50 14.33 -9.51 2.57
CA ASP A 50 13.79 -10.76 2.03
C ASP A 50 12.28 -10.82 2.24
N GLU A 51 11.80 -10.35 3.40
CA GLU A 51 10.37 -10.18 3.65
C GLU A 51 9.76 -9.10 2.76
N ALA A 52 10.49 -8.00 2.54
CA ALA A 52 10.12 -6.97 1.58
C ALA A 52 9.81 -7.56 0.19
N ARG A 53 10.75 -8.35 -0.31
CA ARG A 53 10.66 -8.96 -1.64
C ARG A 53 9.49 -9.93 -1.72
N ARG A 54 9.26 -10.73 -0.68
CA ARG A 54 8.11 -11.66 -0.61
C ARG A 54 6.78 -10.92 -0.61
N LEU A 55 6.63 -9.89 0.21
CA LEU A 55 5.40 -9.11 0.31
C LEU A 55 5.08 -8.37 -0.99
N ILE A 56 6.06 -7.73 -1.61
CA ILE A 56 5.89 -7.03 -2.88
C ILE A 56 5.46 -8.00 -3.98
N ASN A 57 6.13 -9.16 -4.11
CA ASN A 57 5.78 -10.14 -5.13
C ASN A 57 4.41 -10.78 -4.90
N ALA A 58 4.03 -11.05 -3.65
CA ALA A 58 2.71 -11.56 -3.31
C ALA A 58 1.60 -10.53 -3.64
N LEU A 59 1.84 -9.24 -3.38
CA LEU A 59 0.92 -8.16 -3.74
C LEU A 59 0.82 -7.97 -5.24
N ALA A 60 1.93 -8.05 -5.98
CA ALA A 60 1.91 -7.99 -7.44
C ALA A 60 1.13 -9.17 -8.05
N GLY A 61 1.37 -10.40 -7.58
CA GLY A 61 0.64 -11.58 -8.02
C GLY A 61 -0.86 -11.55 -7.70
N LEU A 62 -1.28 -10.83 -6.65
CA LEU A 62 -2.69 -10.59 -6.34
C LEU A 62 -3.37 -9.66 -7.35
N LEU A 63 -2.62 -8.77 -8.01
CA LEU A 63 -3.14 -7.77 -8.95
C LEU A 63 -3.09 -8.25 -10.41
N ASP A 64 -2.09 -9.07 -10.74
CA ASP A 64 -1.88 -9.62 -12.08
C ASP A 64 -2.63 -10.95 -12.32
N GLY A 65 -3.26 -11.51 -11.28
CA GLY A 65 -3.96 -12.80 -11.29
C GLY A 65 -5.39 -12.77 -11.82
#